data_AF-A0A1Q7DJY6-F1
#
_entry.id   AF-A0A1Q7DJY6-F1
#
_cell.length_a   1.000
_cell.length_b   1.000
_cell.length_c   1.000
_cell.angle_alpha   90.00
_cell.angle_beta   90.00
_cell.angle_gamma   90.00
#
_symmetry.space_group_name_H-M   'P 1'
#
loop_
_entity.id
_entity.type
_entity.pdbx_description
1 polymer ?
#
loop_
_entity_poly.entity_id
_entity_poly.type
_entity_poly.pdbx_seq_one_letter_code
_entity_poly.pdbx_strand_id
1 'polypeptide(L)'
;MSRVGVPYTPCKLFYDGFESLAVGDYLKTPAGSAYLIQAVRINRNRAYRQHLECVRWPAAEIPRRARVYPLHWYRRDRKRGRTLASLRSVIPRRDDGS
;
A
#
# COMPACT_ATOMS: atom_id res chain seq x y z
N MET A 1 22.43 6.34 4.11
CA MET A 1 22.05 5.21 4.99
C MET A 1 20.57 5.30 5.30
N SER A 2 19.73 4.42 4.73
CA SER A 2 18.30 4.41 5.02
C SER A 2 18.09 3.92 6.45
N ARG A 3 17.58 4.78 7.34
CA ARG A 3 17.22 4.38 8.70
C ARG A 3 16.07 3.40 8.63
N VAL A 4 16.37 2.11 8.75
CA VAL A 4 15.35 1.08 8.94
C VAL A 4 14.80 1.31 10.35
N GLY A 5 13.54 1.75 10.45
CA GLY A 5 12.87 1.91 11.74
C GLY A 5 12.85 0.61 12.53
N VAL A 6 12.76 0.72 13.86
CA VAL A 6 12.82 -0.41 14.79
C VAL A 6 11.75 -1.45 14.43
N PRO A 7 12.11 -2.75 14.32
CA PRO A 7 11.13 -3.79 14.06
C PRO A 7 10.09 -3.89 15.19
N TYR A 8 8.98 -4.54 14.91
CA TYR A 8 7.87 -4.76 15.85
C TYR A 8 7.23 -3.48 16.41
N THR A 9 7.49 -2.33 15.78
CA THR A 9 6.92 -1.05 16.20
C THR A 9 5.52 -0.87 15.58
N PRO A 10 4.47 -0.62 16.38
CA PRO A 10 3.15 -0.27 15.88
C PRO A 10 3.18 1.00 15.02
N CYS A 11 2.41 1.03 13.94
CA CYS A 11 2.35 2.16 13.03
C CYS A 11 1.00 2.24 12.32
N LYS A 12 0.70 3.41 11.74
CA LYS A 12 -0.53 3.65 10.97
C LYS A 12 -0.18 4.04 9.55
N LEU A 13 -0.77 3.36 8.58
CA LEU A 13 -0.55 3.61 7.16
C LEU A 13 -1.86 4.00 6.46
N PHE A 14 -1.74 4.86 5.46
CA PHE A 14 -2.81 5.13 4.51
C PHE A 14 -2.43 4.47 3.19
N TYR A 15 -3.24 3.52 2.76
CA TYR A 15 -3.03 2.78 1.53
C TYR A 15 -4.07 3.22 0.51
N ASP A 16 -3.62 3.66 -0.66
CA ASP A 16 -4.49 3.97 -1.78
C ASP A 16 -4.38 2.85 -2.81
N GLY A 17 -5.45 2.09 -2.97
CA GLY A 17 -5.52 0.93 -3.86
C GLY A 17 -6.86 0.20 -3.72
N PHE A 18 -7.17 -0.63 -4.70
CA PHE A 18 -8.41 -1.40 -4.75
C PHE A 18 -8.21 -2.85 -4.29
N GLU A 19 -7.00 -3.21 -3.90
CA GLU A 19 -6.67 -4.52 -3.34
C GLU A 19 -7.47 -4.74 -2.05
N SER A 20 -8.07 -5.91 -1.90
CA SER A 20 -8.76 -6.30 -0.66
C SER A 20 -7.74 -6.76 0.37
N LEU A 21 -7.11 -5.81 1.07
CA LEU A 21 -6.19 -6.08 2.16
C LEU A 21 -6.96 -6.61 3.38
N ALA A 22 -6.39 -7.59 4.07
CA ALA A 22 -6.94 -8.18 5.27
C ALA A 22 -5.92 -8.20 6.42
N VAL A 23 -6.42 -8.47 7.63
CA VAL A 23 -5.56 -8.73 8.79
C VAL A 23 -4.72 -9.98 8.52
N GLY A 24 -3.43 -9.92 8.84
CA GLY A 24 -2.48 -11.00 8.57
C GLY A 24 -1.75 -10.88 7.22
N ASP A 25 -2.21 -10.00 6.32
CA ASP A 25 -1.48 -9.69 5.10
C ASP A 25 -0.26 -8.81 5.40
N TYR A 26 0.73 -8.87 4.49
CA TYR A 26 1.95 -8.08 4.59
C TYR A 26 2.04 -7.05 3.47
N LEU A 27 2.57 -5.88 3.80
CA LEU A 27 3.00 -4.87 2.84
C LEU A 27 4.53 -4.85 2.80
N LYS A 28 5.12 -4.80 1.60
CA LYS A 28 6.58 -4.73 1.43
C LYS A 28 6.96 -3.61 0.46
N THR A 29 7.90 -2.76 0.87
CA THR A 29 8.43 -1.70 0.03
C THR A 29 9.62 -2.19 -0.79
N PRO A 30 9.88 -1.61 -1.98
CA PRO A 30 11.10 -1.91 -2.74
C PRO A 30 12.39 -1.63 -1.96
N ALA A 31 12.37 -0.65 -1.06
CA ALA A 31 13.48 -0.31 -0.18
C ALA A 31 13.66 -1.29 1.01
N GLY A 32 12.90 -2.38 1.06
CA GLY A 32 13.09 -3.47 2.03
C GLY A 32 12.38 -3.29 3.38
N SER A 33 11.52 -2.29 3.55
CA SER A 33 10.66 -2.22 4.75
C SER A 33 9.45 -3.12 4.59
N ALA A 34 9.00 -3.75 5.68
CA ALA A 34 7.79 -4.54 5.68
C ALA A 34 6.87 -4.19 6.86
N TYR A 35 5.58 -4.49 6.69
CA TYR A 35 4.53 -4.17 7.65
C TYR A 35 3.50 -5.31 7.66
N LEU A 36 3.17 -5.81 8.84
CA LEU A 36 2.08 -6.74 9.07
C LEU A 36 0.80 -5.98 9.38
N ILE A 37 -0.28 -6.26 8.66
CA ILE A 37 -1.59 -5.61 8.86
C ILE A 37 -2.29 -6.23 10.07
N GLN A 38 -2.66 -5.39 11.03
CA GLN A 38 -3.39 -5.76 12.25
C GLN A 38 -4.87 -5.37 12.18
N ALA A 39 -5.19 -4.26 11.51
CA ALA A 39 -6.57 -3.85 11.26
C ALA A 39 -6.69 -3.08 9.94
N VAL A 40 -7.86 -3.20 9.30
CA VAL A 40 -8.20 -2.52 8.04
C VAL A 40 -9.50 -1.76 8.23
N ARG A 41 -9.47 -0.46 7.92
CA ARG A 41 -10.67 0.37 7.87
C ARG A 41 -10.77 1.09 6.53
N ILE A 42 -11.76 0.73 5.73
CA ILE A 42 -12.03 1.40 4.46
C ILE A 42 -12.61 2.80 4.72
N ASN A 43 -12.11 3.80 4.00
CA ASN A 43 -12.63 5.15 4.08
C ASN A 43 -13.98 5.25 3.37
N ARG A 44 -15.04 5.62 4.11
CA ARG A 44 -16.41 5.72 3.57
C ARG A 44 -16.54 6.74 2.43
N ASN A 45 -15.76 7.81 2.44
CA ASN A 45 -15.82 8.87 1.43
C ASN A 45 -14.93 8.59 0.23
N ARG A 46 -14.00 7.63 0.35
CA ARG A 46 -12.99 7.30 -0.66
C ARG A 46 -12.72 5.79 -0.61
N ALA A 47 -13.54 5.00 -1.29
CA ALA A 47 -13.48 3.53 -1.22
C ALA A 47 -12.11 2.95 -1.64
N TYR A 48 -11.34 3.66 -2.47
CA TYR A 48 -9.97 3.27 -2.84
C TYR A 48 -8.93 3.54 -1.73
N ARG A 49 -9.31 4.19 -0.63
CA ARG A 49 -8.40 4.53 0.47
C ARG A 49 -8.72 3.67 1.69
N GLN A 50 -7.70 2.97 2.16
CA GLN A 50 -7.74 2.11 3.33
C GLN A 50 -6.84 2.69 4.43
N HIS A 51 -7.35 2.73 5.66
CA HIS A 51 -6.60 3.13 6.84
C HIS A 51 -6.18 1.84 7.54
N LEU A 52 -4.87 1.64 7.67
CA LEU A 52 -4.30 0.41 8.18
C LEU A 52 -3.66 0.67 9.53
N GLU A 53 -3.94 -0.20 10.48
CA GLU A 53 -3.09 -0.37 11.66
C GLU A 53 -2.15 -1.53 11.39
N CYS A 54 -0.86 -1.28 11.56
CA CYS A 54 0.19 -2.21 11.20
C CYS A 54 1.23 -2.32 12.31
N VAL A 55 2.00 -3.39 12.26
CA VAL A 55 3.25 -3.54 13.00
C VAL A 55 4.39 -3.61 11.99
N ARG A 56 5.44 -2.83 12.19
CA ARG A 56 6.64 -2.90 11.36
C ARG A 56 7.26 -4.30 11.51
N TRP A 57 7.51 -4.98 10.40
CA TRP A 57 7.96 -6.37 10.40
C TRP A 57 9.34 -6.50 9.77
N PRO A 58 10.24 -7.36 10.28
CA PRO A 58 11.48 -7.69 9.59
C PRO A 58 11.17 -8.38 8.26
N ALA A 59 11.64 -7.80 7.14
CA ALA A 59 11.31 -8.31 5.81
C ALA A 59 11.82 -9.74 5.54
N ALA A 60 12.88 -10.16 6.23
CA ALA A 60 13.43 -11.51 6.18
C ALA A 60 12.58 -12.55 6.93
N GLU A 61 11.73 -12.10 7.86
CA GLU A 61 10.89 -12.96 8.72
C GLU A 61 9.44 -13.06 8.20
N ILE A 62 9.16 -12.58 6.99
CA ILE A 62 7.86 -12.79 6.36
C ILE A 62 7.72 -14.28 5.98
N PRO A 63 6.65 -14.97 6.39
CA PRO A 63 6.46 -16.37 6.03
C PRO A 63 6.38 -16.56 4.51
N ARG A 64 6.99 -17.64 3.97
CA ARG A 64 7.02 -17.91 2.51
C ARG A 64 5.64 -18.07 1.88
N ARG A 65 4.63 -18.48 2.67
CA ARG A 65 3.23 -18.66 2.24
C ARG A 65 2.34 -17.46 2.57
N ALA A 66 2.90 -16.40 3.14
CA ALA A 66 2.12 -15.20 3.45
C ALA A 66 1.74 -14.47 2.16
N ARG A 67 0.58 -13.82 2.19
CA ARG A 67 0.18 -12.88 1.14
C ARG A 67 0.93 -11.57 1.34
N VAL A 68 1.67 -11.15 0.31
CA VAL A 68 2.50 -9.94 0.35
C VAL A 68 2.10 -9.03 -0.79
N TYR A 69 1.78 -7.79 -0.45
CA TYR A 69 1.40 -6.74 -1.38
C TYR A 69 2.54 -5.71 -1.51
N PRO A 70 2.85 -5.24 -2.72
CA PRO A 70 3.85 -4.20 -2.91
C PRO A 70 3.34 -2.86 -2.36
N LEU A 71 4.20 -2.14 -1.65
CA LEU A 71 3.91 -0.81 -1.12
C LEU A 71 4.89 0.21 -1.70
N HIS A 72 4.35 1.17 -2.46
CA HIS A 72 5.13 2.28 -3.00
C HIS A 72 4.80 3.57 -2.25
N TRP A 73 5.82 4.21 -1.69
CA TRP A 73 5.68 5.55 -1.14
C TRP A 73 5.59 6.56 -2.27
N TYR A 74 4.59 7.44 -2.21
CA TYR A 74 4.52 8.60 -3.06
C TYR A 74 4.51 9.86 -2.20
N ARG A 75 5.09 10.94 -2.74
CA ARG A 75 5.02 12.25 -2.06
C ARG A 75 3.58 12.72 -2.08
N ARG A 76 3.06 13.05 -0.90
CA ARG A 76 1.76 13.71 -0.78
C ARG A 76 1.91 15.18 -1.18
N ASP A 77 1.70 15.49 -2.45
CA ASP A 77 1.61 16.88 -2.91
C ASP A 77 0.39 17.54 -2.29
N ARG A 78 0.61 18.39 -1.28
CA ARG A 78 -0.48 19.09 -0.58
C ARG A 78 -1.33 19.99 -1.50
N LYS A 79 -0.82 20.34 -2.70
CA LYS A 79 -1.52 21.12 -3.73
C LYS A 79 -2.38 20.26 -4.68
N ARG A 80 -2.14 18.95 -4.80
CA ARG A 80 -2.86 18.03 -5.72
C ARG A 80 -3.78 17.10 -4.94
N GLY A 81 -4.89 17.65 -4.46
CA GLY A 81 -5.99 16.86 -3.89
C GLY A 81 -6.76 15.98 -4.88
N ARG A 82 -6.34 15.88 -6.16
CA ARG A 82 -6.97 15.07 -7.22
C ARG A 82 -6.22 13.74 -7.41
N THR A 83 -6.48 12.86 -6.46
CA THR A 83 -6.64 11.39 -6.52
C THR A 83 -6.10 10.59 -7.72
N LEU A 84 -5.45 9.46 -7.37
CA LEU A 84 -5.13 8.29 -8.21
C LEU A 84 -6.30 7.80 -9.10
N ALA A 85 -7.55 8.18 -8.79
CA ALA A 85 -8.72 7.93 -9.65
C ALA A 85 -8.57 8.49 -11.07
N SER A 86 -7.78 9.55 -11.29
CA SER A 86 -7.52 10.09 -12.63
C SER A 86 -6.51 9.26 -13.46
N LEU A 87 -5.74 8.35 -12.84
CA LEU A 87 -4.78 7.53 -13.58
C LEU A 87 -5.41 6.30 -14.26
N ARG A 88 -6.69 5.99 -13.96
CA ARG A 88 -7.45 4.96 -14.68
C ARG A 88 -7.93 5.39 -16.08
N SER A 89 -7.75 6.65 -16.47
CA SER A 89 -8.16 7.16 -17.78
C SER A 89 -7.15 6.88 -18.90
N VAL A 90 -6.00 6.28 -18.62
CA VAL A 90 -5.00 5.92 -19.63
C VAL A 90 -5.01 4.41 -19.82
N ILE A 91 -6.08 3.88 -20.39
CA ILE A 91 -6.01 2.64 -21.15
C ILE A 91 -5.75 3.08 -22.60
N PRO A 92 -4.60 2.79 -23.21
CA PRO A 92 -4.44 3.04 -24.64
C PRO A 92 -5.51 2.23 -25.37
N ARG A 93 -6.34 2.91 -26.17
CA ARG A 93 -7.21 2.23 -27.13
C ARG A 93 -6.31 1.34 -27.98
N ARG A 94 -6.61 0.05 -28.06
CA ARG A 94 -6.09 -0.80 -29.14
C ARG A 94 -6.54 -0.16 -30.44
N ASP A 95 -5.59 0.27 -31.27
CA ASP A 95 -5.82 0.50 -32.68
C ASP A 95 -6.35 -0.80 -33.30
N ASP A 96 -7.58 -0.73 -33.80
CA ASP A 96 -8.16 -1.72 -34.69
C ASP A 96 -7.53 -1.47 -36.07
N GLY A 97 -6.46 -2.20 -36.35
CA GLY A 97 -5.84 -2.24 -37.68
C GLY A 97 -6.62 -3.21 -38.56
N SER A 98 -7.45 -2.66 -39.44
CA SER A 98 -7.99 -3.33 -40.62
C SER A 98 -6.91 -3.59 -41.67
#